data_AF-A0A959UF78-F1
#
_entry.id   AF-A0A959UF78-F1
#
_cell.length_a   1.000
_cell.length_b   1.000
_cell.length_c   1.000
_cell.angle_alpha   90.00
_cell.angle_beta   90.00
_cell.angle_gamma   90.00
#
_symmetry.space_group_name_H-M   'P 1'
#
loop_
_entity.id
_entity.type
_entity.pdbx_description
1 polymer ?
#
loop_
_entity_poly.entity_id
_entity_poly.type
_entity_poly.pdbx_seq_one_letter_code
_entity_poly.pdbx_strand_id
1 'polypeptide(L)'
;MYEFVALSLKCRFCGESLMDKQVLVDNEPSIKLDVKQAENKGTIHLSAIYGSYNYTCDFEIPKGEVAKFSCPHCHKVVNSEAECLSCGGEMVPFYLDMGGKVSICARSGCKNHHVEFEDLSLALRKLYQEYGFRGRKYPKDERPATVEIKREKQITEAEEIIESGTFLQSYCPHCRKSLIENEMLKLKIINGEEGYLLLSPYLNSFTSKSTIFLPEDKAVTDIRCYHCETSLVVKDKTCGKCGSPISKINVSASSKLIDFYICTKKGCKWHGLSEEDLYSIKLEESDEW
;
A
#
# COMPACT_ATOMS: atom_id res chain seq x y z
N MET A 1 19.50 -17.97 7.24
CA MET A 1 18.93 -18.15 5.88
C MET A 1 18.32 -16.80 5.54
N TYR A 2 18.96 -16.04 4.65
CA TYR A 2 18.43 -14.74 4.25
C TYR A 2 17.27 -15.03 3.28
N GLU A 3 16.07 -14.57 3.62
CA GLU A 3 14.92 -14.61 2.71
C GLU A 3 15.09 -13.45 1.72
N PHE A 4 15.33 -13.78 0.46
CA PHE A 4 15.42 -12.81 -0.62
C PHE A 4 14.01 -12.46 -1.12
N VAL A 5 13.81 -11.22 -1.56
CA VAL A 5 12.53 -10.75 -2.10
C VAL A 5 12.59 -10.78 -3.61
N ALA A 6 11.77 -11.61 -4.25
CA ALA A 6 11.63 -11.65 -5.71
C ALA A 6 10.53 -10.67 -6.14
N LEU A 7 10.82 -9.83 -7.14
CA LEU A 7 9.91 -8.81 -7.64
C LEU A 7 9.31 -9.21 -8.99
N SER A 8 8.01 -8.94 -9.15
CA SER A 8 7.31 -9.09 -10.42
C SER A 8 7.07 -7.71 -11.04
N LEU A 9 7.68 -7.46 -12.20
CA LEU A 9 7.70 -6.14 -12.83
C LEU A 9 6.81 -6.06 -14.07
N LYS A 10 6.24 -4.88 -14.30
CA LYS A 10 5.42 -4.51 -15.45
C LYS A 10 5.99 -3.27 -16.14
N CYS A 11 5.75 -3.19 -17.44
CA CYS A 11 6.11 -2.02 -18.23
C CYS A 11 5.27 -0.81 -17.82
N ARG A 12 5.91 0.35 -17.56
CA ARG A 12 5.21 1.59 -17.20
C ARG A 12 4.31 2.17 -18.30
N PHE A 13 4.50 1.75 -19.55
CA PHE A 13 3.79 2.32 -20.70
C PHE A 13 2.63 1.46 -21.19
N CYS A 14 2.78 0.13 -21.22
CA CYS A 14 1.74 -0.78 -21.69
C CYS A 14 1.16 -1.67 -20.59
N GLY A 15 1.75 -1.69 -19.39
CA GLY A 15 1.27 -2.51 -18.26
C GLY A 15 1.57 -4.00 -18.38
N GLU A 16 2.11 -4.48 -19.51
CA GLU A 16 2.45 -5.88 -19.71
C GLU A 16 3.56 -6.35 -18.77
N SER A 17 3.49 -7.62 -18.38
CA SER A 17 4.50 -8.27 -17.54
C SER A 17 5.84 -8.32 -18.27
N LEU A 18 6.90 -7.90 -17.58
CA LEU A 18 8.28 -8.00 -18.08
C LEU A 18 8.94 -9.33 -17.66
N MET A 19 8.23 -10.19 -16.94
CA MET A 19 8.78 -11.44 -16.42
C MET A 19 8.88 -12.52 -17.50
N ASP A 20 10.03 -13.16 -17.62
CA ASP A 20 10.29 -14.31 -18.48
C ASP A 20 10.47 -15.57 -17.62
N LYS A 21 9.52 -16.51 -17.74
CA LYS A 21 9.53 -17.77 -16.98
C LYS A 21 10.42 -18.84 -17.60
N GLN A 22 10.91 -18.63 -18.83
CA GLN A 22 11.72 -19.61 -19.54
C GLN A 22 13.21 -19.42 -19.26
N VAL A 23 13.64 -18.18 -19.03
CA VAL A 23 15.03 -17.83 -18.71
C VAL A 23 15.09 -17.44 -17.24
N LEU A 24 15.84 -18.20 -16.45
CA LEU A 24 16.01 -17.95 -15.02
C LEU A 24 17.31 -17.18 -14.76
N VAL A 25 17.25 -16.22 -13.85
CA VAL A 25 18.44 -15.58 -13.26
C VAL A 25 18.28 -15.69 -11.74
N ASP A 26 19.33 -16.11 -11.05
CA ASP A 26 19.29 -16.46 -9.62
C ASP A 26 18.22 -17.51 -9.26
N ASN A 27 17.95 -18.43 -10.17
CA ASN A 27 16.90 -19.47 -10.07
C ASN A 27 15.46 -18.94 -10.01
N GLU A 28 15.23 -17.67 -10.31
CA GLU A 28 13.91 -17.05 -10.41
C GLU A 28 13.60 -16.60 -11.85
N PRO A 29 12.32 -16.54 -12.26
CA PRO A 29 11.93 -15.92 -13.52
C PRO A 29 12.55 -14.54 -13.67
N SER A 30 13.26 -14.31 -14.77
CA SER A 30 14.03 -13.08 -14.98
C SER A 30 13.18 -11.94 -15.51
N ILE A 31 13.69 -10.71 -15.43
CA ILE A 31 13.07 -9.53 -16.03
C ILE A 31 13.67 -9.35 -17.43
N LYS A 32 12.86 -9.52 -18.47
CA LYS A 32 13.28 -9.42 -19.87
C LYS A 32 13.08 -8.01 -20.43
N LEU A 33 14.14 -7.45 -21.02
CA LEU A 33 14.14 -6.15 -21.68
C LEU A 33 14.90 -6.21 -23.00
N ASP A 34 14.52 -5.35 -23.94
CA ASP A 34 15.37 -5.03 -25.08
C ASP A 34 16.45 -4.04 -24.60
N VAL A 35 17.71 -4.27 -24.95
CA VAL A 35 18.83 -3.41 -24.55
C VAL A 35 19.61 -2.94 -25.77
N LYS A 36 20.04 -1.67 -25.72
CA LYS A 36 20.95 -1.07 -26.69
C LYS A 36 22.10 -0.39 -25.96
N GLN A 37 23.32 -0.66 -26.41
CA GLN A 37 24.52 0.02 -25.95
C GLN A 37 25.44 0.24 -27.16
N ALA A 38 25.80 1.50 -27.43
CA ALA A 38 26.46 1.92 -28.66
C ALA A 38 25.77 1.35 -29.93
N GLU A 39 26.47 0.52 -30.70
CA GLU A 39 25.95 -0.14 -31.91
C GLU A 39 25.30 -1.50 -31.63
N ASN A 40 25.53 -2.08 -30.45
CA ASN A 40 25.00 -3.38 -30.07
C ASN A 40 23.53 -3.26 -29.62
N LYS A 41 22.70 -4.19 -30.10
CA LYS A 41 21.32 -4.38 -29.69
C LYS A 41 21.08 -5.85 -29.40
N GLY A 42 20.27 -6.14 -28.39
CA GLY A 42 19.92 -7.50 -28.02
C GLY A 42 18.92 -7.52 -26.87
N THR A 43 18.83 -8.67 -26.22
CA THR A 43 18.00 -8.92 -25.06
C THR A 43 18.87 -8.97 -23.81
N ILE A 44 18.34 -8.45 -22.72
CA ILE A 44 18.90 -8.62 -21.39
C ILE A 44 17.83 -9.22 -20.47
N HIS A 45 18.28 -10.15 -19.63
CA HIS A 45 17.51 -10.75 -18.57
C HIS A 45 18.14 -10.37 -17.24
N LEU A 46 17.47 -9.52 -16.48
CA LEU A 46 17.92 -9.07 -15.16
C LEU A 46 17.38 -10.01 -14.07
N SER A 47 18.10 -10.13 -12.95
CA SER A 47 17.58 -10.81 -11.76
C SER A 47 16.33 -10.11 -11.23
N ALA A 48 15.32 -10.90 -10.88
CA ALA A 48 14.12 -10.43 -10.20
C ALA A 48 14.33 -10.25 -8.69
N ILE A 49 15.45 -10.75 -8.14
CA ILE A 49 15.74 -10.66 -6.71
C ILE A 49 16.17 -9.23 -6.37
N TYR A 50 15.44 -8.60 -5.46
CA TYR A 50 15.78 -7.28 -4.96
C TYR A 50 17.16 -7.28 -4.30
N GLY A 51 18.03 -6.37 -4.76
CA GLY A 51 19.43 -6.29 -4.33
C GLY A 51 20.39 -7.26 -5.03
N SER A 52 19.89 -8.10 -5.95
CA SER A 52 20.76 -8.81 -6.90
C SER A 52 21.09 -7.91 -8.09
N TYR A 53 22.32 -8.04 -8.59
CA TYR A 53 22.83 -7.32 -9.76
C TYR A 53 23.23 -8.29 -10.88
N ASN A 54 22.84 -9.55 -10.75
CA ASN A 54 23.11 -10.58 -11.74
C ASN A 54 22.19 -10.38 -12.95
N TYR A 55 22.74 -10.63 -14.13
CA TYR A 55 22.00 -10.57 -15.38
C TYR A 55 22.69 -11.45 -16.42
N THR A 56 21.94 -11.82 -17.45
CA THR A 56 22.47 -12.36 -18.70
C THR A 56 22.10 -11.43 -19.84
N CYS A 57 23.01 -11.24 -20.78
CA CYS A 57 22.81 -10.34 -21.92
C CYS A 57 23.39 -10.99 -23.17
N ASP A 58 22.80 -10.72 -24.33
CA ASP A 58 23.28 -11.26 -25.62
C ASP A 58 24.69 -10.78 -26.00
N PHE A 59 25.17 -9.73 -25.34
CA PHE A 59 26.49 -9.14 -25.54
C PHE A 59 27.04 -8.59 -24.22
N GLU A 60 28.34 -8.35 -24.16
CA GLU A 60 28.99 -7.78 -22.98
C GLU A 60 28.73 -6.27 -22.89
N ILE A 61 28.32 -5.80 -21.71
CA ILE A 61 28.11 -4.36 -21.44
C ILE A 61 29.33 -3.82 -20.68
N PRO A 62 30.22 -3.06 -21.34
CA PRO A 62 31.35 -2.40 -20.70
C PRO A 62 31.00 -1.70 -19.38
N LYS A 63 31.84 -1.90 -18.38
CA LYS A 63 31.66 -1.30 -17.05
C LYS A 63 31.70 0.23 -17.14
N GLY A 64 30.76 0.89 -16.46
CA GLY A 64 30.66 2.35 -16.42
C GLY A 64 29.80 2.94 -17.54
N GLU A 65 29.44 2.17 -18.57
CA GLU A 65 28.57 2.64 -19.66
C GLU A 65 27.09 2.62 -19.28
N VAL A 66 26.32 3.57 -19.83
CA VAL A 66 24.87 3.68 -19.63
C VAL A 66 24.15 2.98 -20.78
N ALA A 67 23.35 1.97 -20.46
CA ALA A 67 22.57 1.23 -21.45
C ALA A 67 21.17 1.85 -21.64
N LYS A 68 20.62 1.73 -22.84
CA LYS A 68 19.22 2.08 -23.13
C LYS A 68 18.37 0.83 -23.12
N PHE A 69 17.34 0.82 -22.30
CA PHE A 69 16.40 -0.28 -22.16
C PHE A 69 15.07 0.07 -22.81
N SER A 70 14.42 -0.90 -23.43
CA SER A 70 13.08 -0.78 -23.99
C SER A 70 12.22 -1.97 -23.61
N CYS A 71 10.91 -1.76 -23.53
CA CYS A 71 9.97 -2.84 -23.27
C CYS A 71 9.91 -3.79 -24.48
N PRO A 72 10.03 -5.12 -24.30
CA PRO A 72 9.98 -6.08 -25.41
C PRO A 72 8.59 -6.19 -26.06
N HIS A 73 7.54 -5.66 -25.42
CA HIS A 73 6.16 -5.73 -25.90
C HIS A 73 5.75 -4.50 -26.70
N CYS A 74 6.11 -3.31 -26.22
CA CYS A 74 5.72 -2.04 -26.86
C CYS A 74 6.88 -1.25 -27.46
N HIS A 75 8.11 -1.74 -27.29
CA HIS A 75 9.37 -1.17 -27.79
C HIS A 75 9.66 0.29 -27.39
N LYS A 76 8.89 0.85 -26.45
CA LYS A 76 9.17 2.17 -25.88
C LYS A 76 10.39 2.09 -24.97
N VAL A 77 11.28 3.09 -25.10
CA VAL A 77 12.42 3.28 -24.22
C VAL A 77 11.92 3.58 -22.81
N VAL A 78 12.39 2.79 -21.84
CA VAL A 78 11.96 2.89 -20.44
C VAL A 78 12.86 3.77 -19.59
N ASN A 79 14.07 4.10 -20.05
CA ASN A 79 14.94 5.09 -19.40
C ASN A 79 14.20 6.41 -19.16
N SER A 80 14.47 7.02 -18.01
CA SER A 80 13.91 8.31 -17.60
C SER A 80 15.00 9.37 -17.53
N GLU A 81 14.59 10.64 -17.50
CA GLU A 81 15.48 11.79 -17.30
C GLU A 81 15.97 11.91 -15.84
N ALA A 82 15.46 11.08 -14.92
CA ALA A 82 15.92 11.08 -13.54
C ALA A 82 17.36 10.54 -13.45
N GLU A 83 18.21 11.29 -12.75
CA GLU A 83 19.62 10.95 -12.58
C GLU A 83 19.85 10.12 -11.32
N CYS A 84 20.72 9.13 -11.43
CA CYS A 84 21.19 8.32 -10.33
C CYS A 84 22.04 9.17 -9.38
N LEU A 85 21.58 9.34 -8.13
CA LEU A 85 22.29 10.12 -7.11
C LEU A 85 23.69 9.60 -6.77
N SER A 86 24.01 8.35 -7.10
CA SER A 86 25.33 7.76 -6.84
C SER A 86 26.35 7.94 -7.98
N CYS A 87 25.91 8.03 -9.23
CA CYS A 87 26.83 8.05 -10.38
C CYS A 87 26.41 8.95 -11.56
N GLY A 88 25.30 9.68 -11.44
CA GLY A 88 24.75 10.54 -12.49
C GLY A 88 24.28 9.82 -13.75
N GLY A 89 24.15 8.49 -13.75
CA GLY A 89 23.58 7.73 -14.87
C GLY A 89 22.05 7.82 -14.91
N GLU A 90 21.45 7.59 -16.08
CA GLU A 90 19.99 7.53 -16.22
C GLU A 90 19.37 6.43 -15.34
N MET A 91 18.17 6.69 -14.82
CA MET A 91 17.38 5.70 -14.07
C MET A 91 16.32 5.06 -14.96
N VAL A 92 16.01 3.79 -14.70
CA VAL A 92 15.05 2.98 -15.45
C VAL A 92 13.90 2.56 -14.54
N PRO A 93 12.74 3.25 -14.61
CA PRO A 93 11.56 2.93 -13.81
C PRO A 93 10.71 1.80 -14.40
N PHE A 94 10.25 0.91 -13.52
CA PHE A 94 9.28 -0.15 -13.78
C PHE A 94 8.15 -0.12 -12.75
N TYR A 95 6.99 -0.65 -13.09
CA TYR A 95 5.89 -0.81 -12.12
C TYR A 95 5.95 -2.18 -11.46
N LEU A 96 5.69 -2.22 -10.16
CA LEU A 96 5.49 -3.45 -9.43
C LEU A 96 4.07 -3.97 -9.72
N ASP A 97 3.93 -5.27 -9.93
CA ASP A 97 2.60 -5.89 -10.05
C ASP A 97 1.73 -5.67 -8.80
N MET A 98 2.39 -5.54 -7.66
CA MET A 98 1.80 -5.30 -6.36
C MET A 98 1.49 -3.82 -6.06
N GLY A 99 1.81 -2.90 -6.96
CA GLY A 99 1.67 -1.45 -6.78
C GLY A 99 2.97 -0.78 -6.32
N GLY A 100 3.18 0.46 -6.75
CA GLY A 100 4.46 1.17 -6.64
C GLY A 100 5.35 0.99 -7.86
N LYS A 101 6.54 1.59 -7.81
CA LYS A 101 7.56 1.55 -8.86
C LYS A 101 8.93 1.19 -8.27
N VAL A 102 9.72 0.47 -9.05
CA VAL A 102 11.14 0.27 -8.78
C VAL A 102 11.95 0.92 -9.87
N SER A 103 13.01 1.63 -9.50
CA SER A 103 13.92 2.27 -10.43
C SER A 103 15.32 1.74 -10.22
N ILE A 104 15.97 1.30 -11.30
CA ILE A 104 17.36 0.83 -11.28
C ILE A 104 18.25 1.79 -12.08
N CYS A 105 19.53 1.88 -11.72
CA CYS A 105 20.48 2.64 -12.52
C CYS A 105 20.83 1.89 -13.82
N ALA A 106 20.80 2.60 -14.95
CA ALA A 106 21.17 2.06 -16.25
C ALA A 106 22.68 1.88 -16.47
N ARG A 107 23.51 2.37 -15.53
CA ARG A 107 24.97 2.32 -15.66
C ARG A 107 25.53 0.97 -15.21
N SER A 108 26.21 0.28 -16.11
CA SER A 108 26.90 -0.98 -15.80
C SER A 108 27.88 -0.80 -14.64
N GLY A 109 27.73 -1.62 -13.60
CA GLY A 109 28.53 -1.56 -12.38
C GLY A 109 28.03 -0.60 -11.29
N CYS A 110 26.98 0.18 -11.54
CA CYS A 110 26.29 0.93 -10.49
C CYS A 110 25.26 0.03 -9.80
N LYS A 111 25.28 0.02 -8.46
CA LYS A 111 24.36 -0.77 -7.63
C LYS A 111 23.17 0.02 -7.10
N ASN A 112 23.06 1.29 -7.48
CA ASN A 112 21.99 2.14 -6.97
C ASN A 112 20.65 1.73 -7.60
N HIS A 113 19.68 1.50 -6.74
CA HIS A 113 18.31 1.19 -7.08
C HIS A 113 17.43 1.61 -5.90
N HIS A 114 16.17 1.95 -6.17
CA HIS A 114 15.22 2.29 -5.13
C HIS A 114 13.82 1.83 -5.50
N VAL A 115 13.02 1.59 -4.47
CA VAL A 115 11.59 1.32 -4.61
C VAL A 115 10.85 2.52 -4.05
N GLU A 116 9.90 3.02 -4.82
CA GLU A 116 8.97 4.05 -4.40
C GLU A 116 7.58 3.43 -4.43
N PHE A 117 6.89 3.48 -3.31
CA PHE A 117 5.49 3.10 -3.25
C PHE A 117 4.65 4.37 -3.22
N GLU A 118 3.65 4.43 -4.09
CA GLU A 118 2.62 5.48 -4.00
C GLU A 118 1.84 5.36 -2.69
N ASP A 119 1.57 4.12 -2.27
CA ASP A 119 0.99 3.78 -0.96
C ASP A 119 1.92 2.83 -0.19
N LEU A 120 2.70 3.39 0.72
CA LEU A 120 3.61 2.66 1.59
C LEU A 120 2.87 1.65 2.50
N SER A 121 1.61 1.91 2.83
CA SER A 121 0.78 1.05 3.68
C SER A 121 0.42 -0.25 2.95
N LEU A 122 0.09 -0.16 1.66
CA LEU A 122 -0.19 -1.34 0.83
C LEU A 122 1.07 -2.20 0.66
N ALA A 123 2.22 -1.57 0.43
CA ALA A 123 3.51 -2.23 0.29
C ALA A 123 3.91 -2.99 1.56
N LEU A 124 3.82 -2.31 2.71
CA LEU A 124 4.08 -2.91 4.01
C LEU A 124 3.11 -4.05 4.29
N ARG A 125 1.82 -3.89 4.01
CA ARG A 125 0.82 -4.95 4.23
C ARG A 125 1.13 -6.20 3.42
N LYS A 126 1.47 -6.07 2.14
CA LYS A 126 1.85 -7.22 1.30
C LYS A 126 3.13 -7.88 1.80
N LEU A 127 4.14 -7.10 2.18
CA LEU A 127 5.36 -7.62 2.80
C LEU A 127 5.07 -8.37 4.11
N TYR A 128 4.19 -7.87 4.96
CA TYR A 128 3.76 -8.55 6.19
C TYR A 128 2.92 -9.81 5.92
N GLN A 129 2.14 -9.83 4.84
CA GLN A 129 1.32 -10.97 4.43
C GLN A 129 2.16 -12.10 3.81
N GLU A 130 3.17 -11.76 3.01
CA GLU A 130 4.05 -12.72 2.34
C GLU A 130 5.17 -13.25 3.25
N TYR A 131 5.79 -12.39 4.06
CA TYR A 131 6.97 -12.71 4.87
C TYR A 131 6.70 -12.74 6.38
N GLY A 132 5.48 -13.12 6.78
CA GLY A 132 5.03 -13.16 8.17
C GLY A 132 6.13 -13.55 9.17
N PHE A 133 6.45 -12.62 10.08
CA PHE A 133 7.51 -12.66 11.10
C PHE A 133 7.81 -14.08 11.64
N ARG A 134 8.92 -14.69 11.20
CA ARG A 134 9.65 -15.65 12.05
C ARG A 134 10.30 -14.86 13.18
N GLY A 135 9.59 -14.78 14.29
CA GLY A 135 9.94 -13.96 15.45
C GLY A 135 11.41 -14.07 15.87
N ARG A 136 12.19 -13.04 15.56
CA ARG A 136 13.36 -12.70 16.38
C ARG A 136 12.88 -11.69 17.41
N LYS A 137 12.96 -12.07 18.68
CA LYS A 137 12.75 -11.16 19.81
C LYS A 137 13.81 -10.06 19.72
N TYR A 138 13.39 -8.81 19.61
CA TYR A 138 14.27 -7.68 19.93
C TYR A 138 14.63 -7.77 21.42
N PRO A 139 15.93 -7.73 21.80
CA PRO A 139 16.31 -7.51 23.18
C PRO A 139 15.73 -6.17 23.64
N LYS A 140 15.02 -6.17 24.76
CA LYS A 140 14.30 -5.00 25.27
C LYS A 140 15.21 -3.89 25.85
N ASP A 141 16.54 -4.03 25.80
CA ASP A 141 17.44 -3.23 26.64
C ASP A 141 18.55 -2.45 25.91
N GLU A 142 18.53 -2.34 24.57
CA GLU A 142 19.45 -1.43 23.87
C GLU A 142 18.66 -0.32 23.18
N ARG A 143 18.60 0.85 23.82
CA ARG A 143 18.23 2.09 23.13
C ARG A 143 19.32 2.37 22.09
N PRO A 144 19.00 2.49 20.79
CA PRO A 144 19.96 3.06 19.85
C PRO A 144 20.34 4.45 20.37
N ALA A 145 21.64 4.76 20.36
CA ALA A 145 22.12 6.09 20.71
C ALA A 145 21.32 7.14 19.91
N THR A 146 20.87 8.19 20.60
CA THR A 146 20.24 9.36 19.98
C THR A 146 21.18 9.92 18.93
N VAL A 147 20.93 9.62 17.66
CA VAL A 147 21.52 10.35 16.54
C VAL A 147 20.77 11.67 16.48
N GLU A 148 21.48 12.78 16.68
CA GLU A 148 20.93 14.11 16.44
C GLU A 148 20.57 14.23 14.96
N ILE A 149 19.30 14.04 14.65
CA ILE A 149 18.75 14.35 13.33
C ILE A 149 18.76 15.87 13.22
N LYS A 150 19.68 16.41 12.42
CA LYS A 150 19.63 17.81 12.00
C LYS A 150 18.27 18.04 11.34
N ARG A 151 17.43 18.87 11.96
CA ARG A 151 16.13 19.30 11.43
C ARG A 151 16.34 19.98 10.09
N GLU A 152 16.14 19.24 9.01
CA GLU A 152 15.85 19.84 7.70
C GLU A 152 14.39 20.27 7.64
N LYS A 153 14.17 21.36 6.90
CA LYS A 153 13.06 22.32 6.98
C LYS A 153 11.66 21.71 7.10
N GLN A 154 10.86 22.29 8.00
CA GLN A 154 9.41 22.13 8.08
C GLN A 154 8.77 22.29 6.69
N ILE A 155 8.24 21.20 6.16
CA ILE A 155 7.23 21.24 5.12
C ILE A 155 5.94 21.66 5.83
N THR A 156 5.34 22.76 5.41
CA THR A 156 4.01 23.19 5.85
C THR A 156 3.03 22.04 5.59
N GLU A 157 2.45 21.45 6.63
CA GLU A 157 1.38 20.45 6.52
C GLU A 157 0.21 21.10 5.77
N ALA A 158 0.09 20.81 4.48
CA ALA A 158 -1.11 21.13 3.74
C ALA A 158 -2.23 20.23 4.30
N GLU A 159 -3.36 20.83 4.68
CA GLU A 159 -4.56 20.10 5.10
C GLU A 159 -4.96 19.13 3.98
N GLU A 160 -5.07 17.84 4.31
CA GLU A 160 -5.42 16.79 3.35
C GLU A 160 -6.95 16.66 3.26
N ILE A 161 -7.50 16.50 2.05
CA ILE A 161 -8.93 16.28 1.83
C ILE A 161 -9.13 14.88 1.27
N ILE A 162 -9.94 14.06 1.95
CA ILE A 162 -10.39 12.76 1.42
C ILE A 162 -11.67 13.01 0.61
N GLU A 163 -11.58 12.81 -0.69
CA GLU A 163 -12.67 13.05 -1.64
C GLU A 163 -13.79 12.00 -1.51
N SER A 164 -15.03 12.43 -1.77
CA SER A 164 -16.20 11.58 -1.91
C SER A 164 -15.92 10.46 -2.92
N GLY A 165 -16.25 9.21 -2.57
CA GLY A 165 -15.96 8.06 -3.42
C GLY A 165 -14.53 7.53 -3.32
N THR A 166 -13.70 8.04 -2.41
CA THR A 166 -12.41 7.41 -2.08
C THR A 166 -12.61 6.05 -1.43
N PHE A 167 -11.86 5.03 -1.86
CA PHE A 167 -11.87 3.71 -1.23
C PHE A 167 -11.17 3.75 0.15
N LEU A 168 -11.93 3.52 1.21
CA LEU A 168 -11.46 3.52 2.59
C LEU A 168 -10.97 2.14 2.99
N GLN A 169 -9.68 1.91 2.80
CA GLN A 169 -9.04 0.70 3.26
C GLN A 169 -9.08 0.67 4.80
N SER A 170 -9.85 -0.28 5.33
CA SER A 170 -10.30 -0.30 6.73
C SER A 170 -9.67 -1.45 7.53
N TYR A 171 -9.39 -1.22 8.81
CA TYR A 171 -8.69 -2.11 9.72
C TYR A 171 -9.30 -2.12 11.12
N CYS A 172 -9.11 -3.24 11.82
CA CYS A 172 -9.51 -3.35 13.22
C CYS A 172 -8.52 -2.61 14.14
N PRO A 173 -8.98 -1.72 15.04
CA PRO A 173 -8.11 -1.02 15.99
C PRO A 173 -7.45 -1.92 17.03
N HIS A 174 -7.97 -3.13 17.23
CA HIS A 174 -7.45 -4.06 18.24
C HIS A 174 -6.43 -5.05 17.67
N CYS A 175 -6.73 -5.67 16.53
CA CYS A 175 -5.88 -6.71 15.94
C CYS A 175 -5.16 -6.29 14.66
N ARG A 176 -5.42 -5.07 14.15
CA ARG A 176 -4.85 -4.48 12.94
C ARG A 176 -5.08 -5.24 11.63
N LYS A 177 -5.88 -6.30 11.65
CA LYS A 177 -6.27 -7.03 10.45
C LYS A 177 -7.23 -6.18 9.60
N SER A 178 -7.11 -6.32 8.28
CA SER A 178 -8.03 -5.71 7.31
C SER A 178 -9.46 -6.15 7.63
N LEU A 179 -10.37 -5.18 7.67
CA LEU A 179 -11.80 -5.45 7.75
C LEU A 179 -12.46 -5.57 6.36
N ILE A 180 -11.68 -5.41 5.29
CA ILE A 180 -12.13 -5.59 3.92
C ILE A 180 -12.07 -7.08 3.55
N GLU A 181 -13.19 -7.63 3.08
CA GLU A 181 -13.32 -8.97 2.51
C GLU A 181 -14.21 -8.89 1.26
N ASN A 182 -13.75 -9.45 0.13
CA ASN A 182 -14.46 -9.41 -1.16
C ASN A 182 -14.91 -7.99 -1.55
N GLU A 183 -13.98 -7.01 -1.44
CA GLU A 183 -14.21 -5.59 -1.76
C GLU A 183 -15.26 -4.88 -0.89
N MET A 184 -15.73 -5.51 0.18
CA MET A 184 -16.70 -4.94 1.12
C MET A 184 -16.10 -4.81 2.51
N LEU A 185 -16.48 -3.75 3.23
CA LEU A 185 -16.20 -3.65 4.66
C LEU A 185 -17.08 -4.64 5.41
N LYS A 186 -16.48 -5.71 5.94
CA LYS A 186 -17.18 -6.77 6.67
C LYS A 186 -17.04 -6.56 8.17
N LEU A 187 -18.17 -6.55 8.87
CA LEU A 187 -18.27 -6.40 10.31
C LEU A 187 -19.16 -7.52 10.87
N LYS A 188 -18.82 -8.04 12.05
CA LYS A 188 -19.71 -8.94 12.80
C LYS A 188 -20.69 -8.07 13.60
N ILE A 189 -21.96 -8.43 13.62
CA ILE A 189 -23.00 -7.68 14.33
C ILE A 189 -23.77 -8.61 15.27
N ILE A 190 -24.18 -8.06 16.42
CA ILE A 190 -25.02 -8.75 17.39
C ILE A 190 -26.26 -7.90 17.60
N ASN A 191 -27.45 -8.46 17.34
CA ASN A 191 -28.72 -7.78 17.51
C ASN A 191 -29.85 -8.77 17.81
N GLY A 192 -29.78 -9.44 18.96
CA GLY A 192 -30.64 -10.59 19.30
C GLY A 192 -30.16 -11.90 18.68
N GLU A 193 -29.66 -11.84 17.45
CA GLU A 193 -28.93 -12.90 16.75
C GLU A 193 -27.58 -12.38 16.24
N GLU A 194 -26.64 -13.29 15.94
CA GLU A 194 -25.33 -12.95 15.39
C GLU A 194 -25.35 -13.01 13.86
N GLY A 195 -24.73 -12.02 13.21
CA GLY A 195 -24.64 -11.97 11.75
C GLY A 195 -23.47 -11.13 11.27
N TYR A 196 -23.48 -10.85 9.97
CA TYR A 196 -22.52 -9.97 9.31
C TYR A 196 -23.21 -8.77 8.68
N LEU A 197 -22.53 -7.65 8.75
CA LEU A 197 -22.84 -6.42 8.03
C LEU A 197 -21.74 -6.19 6.99
N LEU A 198 -22.15 -6.03 5.74
CA LEU A 198 -21.30 -5.69 4.60
C LEU A 198 -21.62 -4.27 4.18
N LEU A 199 -20.67 -3.36 4.34
CA LEU A 199 -20.79 -1.96 3.96
C LEU A 199 -19.91 -1.68 2.74
N SER A 200 -20.33 -0.72 1.92
CA SER A 200 -19.42 -0.13 0.93
C SER A 200 -18.20 0.48 1.63
N PRO A 201 -16.99 0.21 1.16
CA PRO A 201 -15.79 0.85 1.69
C PRO A 201 -15.55 2.24 1.11
N TYR A 202 -16.37 2.74 0.19
CA TYR A 202 -16.15 4.05 -0.42
C TYR A 202 -16.74 5.19 0.42
N LEU A 203 -16.01 6.29 0.61
CA LEU A 203 -16.49 7.46 1.34
C LEU A 203 -17.79 7.98 0.72
N ASN A 204 -18.77 8.35 1.56
CA ASN A 204 -20.11 8.81 1.17
C ASN A 204 -20.93 7.79 0.33
N SER A 205 -20.50 6.51 0.30
CA SER A 205 -21.27 5.40 -0.26
C SER A 205 -21.95 4.60 0.85
N PHE A 206 -23.27 4.75 0.98
CA PHE A 206 -24.04 4.16 2.10
C PHE A 206 -24.69 2.82 1.75
N THR A 207 -24.20 2.12 0.73
CA THR A 207 -24.76 0.81 0.37
C THR A 207 -24.38 -0.23 1.41
N SER A 208 -25.35 -1.05 1.81
CA SER A 208 -25.20 -2.02 2.89
C SER A 208 -25.96 -3.31 2.60
N LYS A 209 -25.41 -4.46 2.97
CA LYS A 209 -26.09 -5.76 3.02
C LYS A 209 -25.90 -6.36 4.41
N SER A 210 -26.89 -7.07 4.92
CA SER A 210 -26.79 -7.78 6.20
C SER A 210 -27.30 -9.21 6.07
N THR A 211 -26.73 -10.12 6.86
CA THR A 211 -27.20 -11.50 6.95
C THR A 211 -28.31 -11.69 7.98
N ILE A 212 -28.62 -10.67 8.77
CA ILE A 212 -29.69 -10.66 9.76
C ILE A 212 -30.60 -9.46 9.55
N PHE A 213 -31.81 -9.50 10.11
CA PHE A 213 -32.73 -8.38 9.99
C PHE A 213 -32.30 -7.22 10.89
N LEU A 214 -32.09 -6.05 10.29
CA LEU A 214 -31.79 -4.81 11.00
C LEU A 214 -32.97 -3.85 10.84
N PRO A 215 -33.75 -3.59 11.91
CA PRO A 215 -34.85 -2.63 11.85
C PRO A 215 -34.33 -1.23 11.53
N GLU A 216 -35.02 -0.53 10.62
CA GLU A 216 -34.73 0.87 10.32
C GLU A 216 -34.85 1.73 11.58
N ASP A 217 -34.01 2.77 11.63
CA ASP A 217 -33.94 3.72 12.73
C ASP A 217 -33.61 3.13 14.12
N LYS A 218 -32.99 1.95 14.17
CA LYS A 218 -32.50 1.37 15.43
C LYS A 218 -30.98 1.16 15.41
N ALA A 219 -30.36 1.40 16.55
CA ALA A 219 -28.96 1.07 16.80
C ALA A 219 -28.81 -0.44 16.97
N VAL A 220 -27.77 -1.01 16.36
CA VAL A 220 -27.37 -2.39 16.65
C VAL A 220 -26.78 -2.49 18.05
N THR A 221 -27.01 -3.61 18.72
CA THR A 221 -26.52 -3.83 20.10
C THR A 221 -25.00 -3.84 20.17
N ASP A 222 -24.33 -4.51 19.23
CA ASP A 222 -22.87 -4.55 19.17
C ASP A 222 -22.37 -4.71 17.73
N ILE A 223 -21.22 -4.11 17.46
CA ILE A 223 -20.44 -4.27 16.24
C ILE A 223 -19.07 -4.79 16.65
N ARG A 224 -18.62 -5.89 16.05
CA ARG A 224 -17.37 -6.57 16.38
C ARG A 224 -16.49 -6.76 15.16
N CYS A 225 -15.19 -6.86 15.41
CA CYS A 225 -14.26 -7.36 14.41
C CYS A 225 -14.53 -8.84 14.12
N TYR A 226 -14.66 -9.23 12.85
CA TYR A 226 -14.86 -10.64 12.48
C TYR A 226 -13.60 -11.52 12.62
N HIS A 227 -12.44 -10.93 12.94
CA HIS A 227 -11.20 -11.67 13.17
C HIS A 227 -10.89 -11.93 14.64
N CYS A 228 -11.06 -10.93 15.51
CA CYS A 228 -10.70 -11.02 16.92
C CYS A 228 -11.91 -10.93 17.87
N GLU A 229 -13.12 -10.77 17.30
CA GLU A 229 -14.39 -10.68 18.01
C GLU A 229 -14.51 -9.56 19.05
N THR A 230 -13.51 -8.69 19.15
CA THR A 230 -13.54 -7.52 20.03
C THR A 230 -14.58 -6.53 19.53
N SER A 231 -15.36 -5.97 20.45
CA SER A 231 -16.31 -4.90 20.16
C SER A 231 -15.57 -3.67 19.64
N LEU A 232 -16.10 -3.11 18.57
CA LEU A 232 -15.65 -1.87 17.94
C LEU A 232 -16.47 -0.68 18.43
N VAL A 233 -17.52 -0.90 19.22
CA VAL A 233 -18.38 0.16 19.76
C VAL A 233 -17.62 0.94 20.84
N VAL A 234 -17.62 2.26 20.72
CA VAL A 234 -16.97 3.18 21.65
C VAL A 234 -17.95 3.58 22.74
N LYS A 235 -17.53 3.50 24.01
CA LYS A 235 -18.41 3.78 25.17
C LYS A 235 -18.62 5.28 25.43
N ASP A 236 -17.58 6.08 25.20
CA ASP A 236 -17.55 7.49 25.62
C ASP A 236 -17.78 8.48 24.48
N LYS A 237 -18.28 8.00 23.33
CA LYS A 237 -18.60 8.84 22.16
C LYS A 237 -19.92 8.40 21.53
N THR A 238 -20.67 9.37 21.02
CA THR A 238 -21.96 9.16 20.35
C THR A 238 -21.98 9.86 19.00
N CYS A 239 -22.90 9.43 18.14
CA CYS A 239 -23.09 9.99 16.81
C CYS A 239 -23.57 11.45 16.92
N GLY A 240 -22.86 12.37 16.27
CA GLY A 240 -23.21 13.80 16.25
C GLY A 240 -24.58 14.10 15.61
N LYS A 241 -25.08 13.20 14.74
CA LYS A 241 -26.35 13.40 14.02
C LYS A 241 -27.58 12.83 14.73
N CYS A 242 -27.46 11.68 15.39
CA CYS A 242 -28.62 10.96 15.93
C CYS A 242 -28.47 10.49 17.38
N GLY A 243 -27.34 10.78 18.04
CA GLY A 243 -27.07 10.42 19.42
C GLY A 243 -26.89 8.93 19.70
N SER A 244 -26.95 8.06 18.68
CA SER A 244 -26.71 6.62 18.84
C SER A 244 -25.23 6.31 19.11
N PRO A 245 -24.89 5.13 19.65
CA PRO A 245 -23.50 4.70 19.76
C PRO A 245 -22.77 4.73 18.42
N ILE A 246 -21.44 4.82 18.47
CA ILE A 246 -20.58 4.79 17.29
C ILE A 246 -19.59 3.63 17.42
N SER A 247 -19.18 3.09 16.28
CA SER A 247 -18.06 2.15 16.22
C SER A 247 -16.84 2.81 15.61
N LYS A 248 -15.67 2.36 16.06
CA LYS A 248 -14.36 2.83 15.62
C LYS A 248 -13.68 1.79 14.75
N ILE A 249 -13.22 2.21 13.59
CA ILE A 249 -12.33 1.46 12.72
C ILE A 249 -11.13 2.32 12.39
N ASN A 250 -10.01 1.72 11.99
CA ASN A 250 -8.92 2.48 11.42
C ASN A 250 -9.03 2.52 9.90
N VAL A 251 -8.89 3.70 9.32
CA VAL A 251 -8.83 3.89 7.87
C VAL A 251 -7.44 4.40 7.51
N SER A 252 -6.87 3.92 6.41
CA SER A 252 -5.66 4.53 5.87
C SER A 252 -6.02 5.77 5.06
N ALA A 253 -5.43 6.90 5.43
CA ALA A 253 -5.49 8.15 4.69
C ALA A 253 -4.05 8.65 4.47
N SER A 254 -3.68 8.83 3.21
CA SER A 254 -2.30 9.05 2.76
C SER A 254 -1.25 8.16 3.45
N SER A 255 -0.48 8.73 4.39
CA SER A 255 0.65 8.09 5.07
C SER A 255 0.35 7.70 6.52
N LYS A 256 -0.91 7.85 6.97
CA LYS A 256 -1.32 7.65 8.36
C LYS A 256 -2.52 6.70 8.46
N LEU A 257 -2.62 6.01 9.60
CA LEU A 257 -3.82 5.31 10.01
C LEU A 257 -4.59 6.23 10.95
N ILE A 258 -5.82 6.57 10.58
CA ILE A 258 -6.66 7.47 11.34
C ILE A 258 -7.80 6.73 12.01
N ASP A 259 -8.34 7.30 13.08
CA ASP A 259 -9.52 6.78 13.76
C ASP A 259 -10.78 7.29 13.05
N PHE A 260 -11.47 6.38 12.34
CA PHE A 260 -12.70 6.66 11.60
C PHE A 260 -13.90 6.08 12.36
N TYR A 261 -14.92 6.91 12.55
CA TYR A 261 -16.11 6.56 13.30
C TYR A 261 -17.31 6.40 12.38
N ILE A 262 -18.11 5.36 12.60
CA ILE A 262 -19.38 5.13 11.90
C ILE A 262 -20.52 4.96 12.91
N CYS A 263 -21.69 5.47 12.56
CA CYS A 263 -22.88 5.31 13.39
C CYS A 263 -23.36 3.85 13.44
N THR A 264 -23.79 3.36 14.61
CA THR A 264 -24.37 2.01 14.74
C THR A 264 -25.85 1.95 14.36
N LYS A 265 -26.51 3.09 14.12
CA LYS A 265 -27.94 3.19 13.80
C LYS A 265 -28.19 2.93 12.31
N LYS A 266 -29.03 1.93 12.01
CA LYS A 266 -29.49 1.66 10.64
C LYS A 266 -30.26 2.86 10.10
N GLY A 267 -29.87 3.33 8.92
CA GLY A 267 -30.42 4.52 8.27
C GLY A 267 -29.65 5.81 8.55
N CYS A 268 -28.75 5.83 9.54
CA CYS A 268 -27.89 6.98 9.79
C CYS A 268 -26.67 6.96 8.87
N LYS A 269 -26.44 8.07 8.16
CA LYS A 269 -25.32 8.28 7.23
C LYS A 269 -24.12 8.99 7.85
N TRP A 270 -24.14 9.20 9.16
CA TRP A 270 -23.08 9.93 9.84
C TRP A 270 -21.82 9.07 9.97
N HIS A 271 -20.70 9.68 9.62
CA HIS A 271 -19.34 9.25 9.91
C HIS A 271 -18.54 10.46 10.40
N GLY A 272 -17.37 10.23 10.99
CA GLY A 272 -16.52 11.31 11.47
C GLY A 272 -15.12 10.85 11.86
N LEU A 273 -14.25 11.80 12.16
CA LEU A 273 -12.85 11.57 12.54
C LEU A 273 -12.58 11.82 14.02
N SER A 274 -11.38 11.48 14.50
CA SER A 274 -10.93 11.89 15.83
C SER A 274 -10.52 13.36 15.84
N GLU A 275 -10.60 14.03 17.00
CA GLU A 275 -10.16 15.43 17.14
C GLU A 275 -8.70 15.62 16.74
N GLU A 276 -7.84 14.63 17.01
CA GLU A 276 -6.43 14.65 16.61
C GLU A 276 -6.26 14.58 15.08
N ASP A 277 -7.08 13.76 14.41
CA ASP A 277 -7.01 13.57 12.96
C ASP A 277 -7.59 14.77 12.19
N LEU A 278 -8.61 15.44 12.74
CA LEU A 278 -9.26 16.64 12.16
C LEU A 278 -8.30 17.82 11.94
N TYR A 279 -7.18 17.88 12.66
CA TYR A 279 -6.17 18.93 12.45
C TYR A 279 -5.42 18.79 11.12
N SER A 280 -5.37 17.59 10.55
CA SER A 280 -4.57 17.30 9.35
C SER A 280 -5.39 16.71 8.21
N ILE A 281 -6.60 16.23 8.46
CA ILE A 281 -7.46 15.55 7.49
C ILE A 281 -8.87 16.12 7.54
N LYS A 282 -9.41 16.44 6.37
CA LYS A 282 -10.79 16.84 6.13
C LYS A 282 -11.49 15.80 5.27
N LEU A 283 -12.76 15.53 5.56
CA LEU A 283 -13.61 14.69 4.72
C LEU A 283 -14.43 15.58 3.79
N GLU A 284 -14.45 15.27 2.51
CA GLU A 284 -15.34 15.96 1.57
C GLU A 284 -16.81 15.64 1.91
N GLU A 285 -17.65 16.68 1.99
CA GLU A 285 -19.07 16.57 2.36
C GLU A 285 -19.37 15.97 3.75
N SER A 286 -18.48 16.07 4.74
CA SER A 286 -18.89 15.76 6.12
C SER A 286 -19.85 16.84 6.64
N ASP A 287 -20.92 16.44 7.33
CA ASP A 287 -21.81 17.34 8.08
C ASP A 287 -21.08 17.99 9.31
N GLU A 288 -19.75 18.10 9.29
CA GLU A 288 -18.91 18.57 10.40
C GLU A 288 -18.62 20.09 10.35
N TRP A 289 -19.38 20.86 9.57
CA TRP A 289 -19.31 22.33 9.50
C TRP A 289 -20.66 23.01 9.76
#